data_AF-A0A7Y2BSZ4-F1
#
_entry.id   AF-A0A7Y2BSZ4-F1
#
_cell.length_a   1.000
_cell.length_b   1.000
_cell.length_c   1.000
_cell.angle_alpha   90.00
_cell.angle_beta   90.00
_cell.angle_gamma   90.00
#
_symmetry.space_group_name_H-M   'P 1'
#
loop_
_entity.id
_entity.type
_entity.pdbx_description
1 polymer ?
#
loop_
_entity_poly.entity_id
_entity_poly.type
_entity_poly.pdbx_seq_one_letter_code
_entity_poly.pdbx_strand_id
1 'polypeptide(L)'
;MRIIVPAMTDLAALIERRIVQLFPQGEHAEVRRLLCEDCGASLPGLSGSSPRSHERIQCAALKLSQGRLDKLYDAIALAQTDWRDLLVAAGFAGHPDAHKDWDP
;
A
#
# COMPACT_ATOMS: atom_id res chain seq x y z
N MET A 1 27.91 -0.38 -21.78
CA MET A 1 26.97 -1.21 -21.01
C MET A 1 26.30 -0.28 -20.00
N ARG A 2 25.13 0.27 -20.33
CA ARG A 2 24.38 1.12 -19.39
C ARG A 2 23.54 0.19 -18.53
N ILE A 3 23.86 0.09 -17.25
CA ILE A 3 22.95 -0.48 -16.27
C ILE A 3 21.76 0.48 -16.26
N ILE A 4 20.65 0.05 -16.86
CA ILE A 4 19.37 0.71 -16.64
C ILE A 4 19.04 0.39 -15.19
N VAL A 5 19.35 1.31 -14.28
CA VAL A 5 18.70 1.34 -12.97
C VAL A 5 17.25 1.71 -13.30
N PRO A 6 16.27 0.81 -13.18
CA PRO A 6 14.90 1.18 -13.44
C PRO A 6 14.58 2.33 -12.48
N ALA A 7 14.11 3.45 -13.02
CA ALA A 7 13.58 4.52 -12.18
C ALA A 7 12.59 3.87 -11.21
N MET A 8 12.82 4.01 -9.90
CA MET A 8 11.80 3.78 -8.88
C MET A 8 10.50 4.36 -9.42
N THR A 9 9.53 3.50 -9.69
CA THR A 9 8.31 3.87 -10.42
C THR A 9 7.56 4.97 -9.67
N ASP A 10 6.82 5.83 -10.38
CA ASP A 10 6.03 6.91 -9.75
C ASP A 10 5.12 6.41 -8.61
N LEU A 11 4.66 5.15 -8.73
CA LEU A 11 3.85 4.45 -7.74
C LEU A 11 4.62 4.21 -6.43
N ALA A 12 5.89 3.79 -6.52
CA ALA A 12 6.74 3.61 -5.35
C ALA A 12 7.02 4.96 -4.66
N ALA A 13 7.16 6.03 -5.43
CA ALA A 13 7.33 7.38 -4.90
C ALA A 13 6.05 7.89 -4.18
N LEU A 14 4.86 7.54 -4.66
CA LEU A 14 3.60 7.88 -3.98
C LEU A 14 3.53 7.20 -2.61
N ILE A 15 3.69 5.87 -2.56
CA ILE A 15 3.65 5.10 -1.32
C ILE A 15 4.66 5.64 -0.30
N GLU A 16 5.88 5.90 -0.75
CA GLU A 16 6.95 6.45 0.08
C GLU A 16 6.55 7.80 0.72
N ARG A 17 5.97 8.72 -0.06
CA ARG A 17 5.48 10.01 0.46
C ARG A 17 4.42 9.80 1.54
N ARG A 18 3.49 8.86 1.34
CA ARG A 18 2.42 8.56 2.32
C ARG A 18 2.98 7.99 3.62
N ILE A 19 4.00 7.12 3.56
CA ILE A 19 4.68 6.60 4.75
C ILE A 19 5.30 7.74 5.55
N VAL A 20 6.03 8.64 4.87
CA VAL A 20 6.71 9.77 5.52
C VAL A 20 5.72 10.76 6.17
N GLN A 21 4.55 10.99 5.56
CA GLN A 21 3.53 11.87 6.12
C GLN A 21 2.81 11.26 7.33
N LEU A 22 2.57 9.95 7.32
CA LEU A 22 1.71 9.28 8.30
C LEU A 22 2.45 8.78 9.53
N PHE A 23 3.68 8.30 9.37
CA PHE A 23 4.38 7.57 10.42
C PHE A 23 5.63 8.33 10.90
N PRO A 24 6.03 8.15 12.17
CA PRO A 24 7.30 8.66 12.66
C PRO A 24 8.48 7.95 11.98
N GLN A 25 9.62 8.66 11.82
CA GLN A 25 10.80 8.15 11.10
C GLN A 25 11.28 6.78 11.58
N GLY A 26 11.18 6.51 12.89
CA GLY A 26 11.58 5.23 13.48
C GLY A 26 10.76 4.02 13.01
N GLU A 27 9.56 4.24 12.47
CA GLU A 27 8.65 3.18 12.03
C GLU A 27 8.68 2.96 10.51
N HIS A 28 9.25 3.88 9.73
CA HIS A 28 9.20 3.83 8.27
C HIS A 28 9.76 2.53 7.68
N ALA A 29 10.83 1.99 8.27
CA ALA A 29 11.42 0.73 7.81
C ALA A 29 10.44 -0.45 7.96
N GLU A 30 9.77 -0.53 9.10
CA GLU A 30 8.80 -1.59 9.37
C GLU A 30 7.55 -1.44 8.50
N VAL A 31 7.04 -0.22 8.33
CA VAL A 31 5.90 0.04 7.43
C VAL A 31 6.21 -0.40 6.00
N ARG A 32 7.41 -0.08 5.47
CA ARG A 32 7.83 -0.54 4.13
C ARG A 32 7.88 -2.05 4.03
N ARG A 33 8.44 -2.71 5.04
CA ARG A 33 8.53 -4.18 5.10
C ARG A 33 7.13 -4.80 5.04
N LEU A 34 6.22 -4.37 5.91
CA LEU A 34 4.85 -4.84 5.98
C LEU A 34 4.08 -4.64 4.66
N LEU A 35 4.20 -3.48 4.02
CA LEU A 35 3.52 -3.22 2.75
C LEU A 35 4.06 -4.09 1.60
N CYS A 36 5.36 -4.36 1.59
CA CYS A 36 6.02 -5.16 0.54
C CYS A 36 5.72 -6.65 0.71
N GLU A 37 5.91 -7.16 1.92
CA GLU A 37 5.85 -8.60 2.22
C GLU A 37 4.42 -9.07 2.47
N ASP A 38 3.63 -8.31 3.24
CA ASP A 38 2.36 -8.79 3.80
C ASP A 38 1.13 -8.18 3.11
N CYS A 39 1.30 -7.05 2.40
CA CYS A 39 0.25 -6.32 1.69
C CYS A 39 0.53 -6.15 0.18
N GLY A 40 1.32 -7.07 -0.40
CA GLY A 40 1.73 -7.04 -1.80
C GLY A 40 1.50 -8.38 -2.50
N ALA A 41 2.59 -9.03 -2.90
CA ALA A 41 2.54 -10.29 -3.67
C ALA A 41 1.93 -11.48 -2.91
N SER A 42 1.82 -11.37 -1.58
CA SER A 42 1.30 -12.43 -0.70
C SER A 42 -0.23 -12.47 -0.60
N LEU A 43 -0.93 -11.51 -1.22
CA LEU A 43 -2.38 -11.42 -1.12
C LEU A 43 -3.10 -12.48 -1.98
N PRO A 44 -4.14 -13.14 -1.44
CA PRO A 44 -4.84 -14.20 -2.15
C PRO A 44 -5.58 -13.66 -3.39
N GLY A 45 -5.51 -14.42 -4.49
CA GLY A 45 -6.22 -14.10 -5.73
C GLY A 45 -5.62 -12.95 -6.56
N LEU A 46 -4.44 -12.44 -6.20
CA LEU A 46 -3.69 -11.43 -6.98
C LEU A 46 -2.63 -12.05 -7.90
N SER A 47 -2.61 -13.37 -8.05
CA SER A 47 -1.74 -14.10 -8.99
C SER A 47 -1.92 -13.57 -10.42
N GLY A 48 -0.91 -12.87 -10.96
CA GLY A 48 -0.95 -12.26 -12.30
C GLY A 48 -1.54 -10.85 -12.37
N SER A 49 -1.77 -10.20 -11.23
CA SER A 49 -2.24 -8.81 -11.18
C SER A 49 -1.14 -7.80 -11.50
N SER A 50 -1.54 -6.63 -11.99
CA SER A 50 -0.59 -5.57 -12.36
C SER A 50 0.01 -4.87 -11.13
N PRO A 51 1.23 -4.32 -11.21
CA PRO A 51 1.84 -3.52 -10.14
C PRO A 51 0.95 -2.37 -9.61
N ARG A 52 0.06 -1.83 -10.45
CA ARG A 52 -0.91 -0.78 -10.06
C ARG A 52 -1.99 -1.30 -9.09
N SER A 53 -2.31 -2.59 -9.15
CA SER A 53 -3.30 -3.18 -8.25
C SER A 53 -2.77 -3.23 -6.81
N HIS A 54 -1.47 -3.47 -6.63
CA HIS A 54 -0.83 -3.50 -5.32
C HIS A 54 -0.76 -2.11 -4.68
N GLU A 55 -0.43 -1.08 -5.46
CA GLU A 55 -0.38 0.31 -4.97
C GLU A 55 -1.70 0.75 -4.35
N ARG A 56 -2.83 0.50 -5.03
CA ARG A 56 -4.16 0.86 -4.51
C ARG A 56 -4.45 0.16 -3.18
N ILE A 57 -4.06 -1.10 -3.05
CA ILE A 57 -4.24 -1.91 -1.83
C ILE A 57 -3.33 -1.39 -0.71
N GLN A 58 -2.06 -1.10 -1.00
CA GLN A 58 -1.12 -0.54 -0.04
C GLN A 58 -1.56 0.84 0.46
N CYS A 59 -2.02 1.73 -0.42
CA CYS A 59 -2.61 3.00 -0.02
C CYS A 59 -3.85 2.81 0.86
N ALA A 60 -4.70 1.81 0.58
CA ALA A 60 -5.86 1.52 1.42
C ALA A 60 -5.44 1.12 2.84
N ALA A 61 -4.43 0.24 2.97
CA ALA A 61 -3.88 -0.16 4.26
C ALA A 61 -3.28 1.04 5.01
N LEU A 62 -2.51 1.89 4.32
CA LEU A 62 -1.97 3.13 4.88
C LEU A 62 -3.07 4.08 5.35
N LYS A 63 -4.14 4.27 4.58
CA LYS A 63 -5.26 5.15 4.95
C LYS A 63 -5.98 4.65 6.20
N LEU A 64 -6.27 3.35 6.29
CA LEU A 64 -6.94 2.77 7.46
C LEU A 64 -6.03 2.71 8.69
N SER A 65 -4.71 2.66 8.50
CA SER A 65 -3.75 2.70 9.61
C SER A 65 -3.82 3.98 10.43
N GLN A 66 -4.21 5.10 9.80
CA GLN A 66 -4.17 6.44 10.41
C GLN A 66 -2.80 6.76 11.06
N GLY A 67 -1.71 6.28 10.45
CA GLY A 67 -0.34 6.52 10.94
C GLY A 67 0.04 5.72 12.18
N ARG A 68 -0.69 4.65 12.51
CA ARG A 68 -0.37 3.77 13.65
C ARG A 68 -0.09 2.35 13.20
N LEU A 69 0.99 1.77 13.71
CA LEU A 69 1.41 0.40 13.36
C LEU A 69 0.36 -0.66 13.73
N ASP A 70 -0.30 -0.53 14.89
CA ASP A 70 -1.35 -1.46 15.32
C ASP A 70 -2.49 -1.55 14.30
N LYS A 71 -2.98 -0.40 13.83
CA LYS A 71 -4.02 -0.35 12.79
C LYS A 71 -3.51 -0.76 11.41
N LEU A 72 -2.22 -0.58 11.13
CA LEU A 72 -1.63 -1.10 9.90
C LEU A 72 -1.67 -2.63 9.89
N TYR A 73 -1.34 -3.28 11.01
CA TYR A 73 -1.48 -4.73 11.15
C TYR A 73 -2.93 -5.17 10.94
N ASP A 74 -3.91 -4.49 11.56
CA ASP A 74 -5.34 -4.80 11.39
C ASP A 74 -5.78 -4.66 9.92
N ALA A 75 -5.35 -3.59 9.25
CA ALA A 75 -5.65 -3.36 7.84
C ALA A 75 -5.01 -4.44 6.94
N ILE A 76 -3.78 -4.86 7.22
CA ILE A 76 -3.11 -5.92 6.48
C ILE A 76 -3.82 -7.27 6.69
N ALA A 77 -4.25 -7.57 7.91
CA ALA A 77 -5.03 -8.78 8.19
C ALA A 77 -6.35 -8.80 7.41
N LEU A 78 -7.03 -7.64 7.30
CA LEU A 78 -8.20 -7.50 6.44
C LEU A 78 -7.85 -7.74 4.97
N ALA A 79 -6.74 -7.16 4.49
CA ALA A 79 -6.28 -7.35 3.11
C ALA A 79 -6.02 -8.82 2.76
N GLN A 80 -5.40 -9.56 3.69
CA GLN A 80 -5.11 -10.98 3.55
C GLN A 80 -6.38 -11.84 3.60
N THR A 81 -7.42 -11.39 4.29
CA THR A 81 -8.74 -12.05 4.30
C THR A 81 -9.48 -11.77 2.99
N ASP A 82 -9.67 -10.49 2.66
CA ASP A 82 -10.20 -10.03 1.38
C ASP A 82 -9.76 -8.57 1.10
N TRP A 83 -8.84 -8.41 0.16
CA TRP A 83 -8.36 -7.09 -0.25
C TRP A 83 -9.46 -6.21 -0.87
N ARG A 84 -10.56 -6.79 -1.36
CA ARG A 84 -11.70 -6.00 -1.86
C ARG A 84 -12.43 -5.31 -0.72
N ASP A 85 -12.57 -5.97 0.41
CA ASP A 85 -13.16 -5.38 1.62
C ASP A 85 -12.27 -4.26 2.17
N LEU A 86 -10.95 -4.43 2.13
CA LEU A 86 -10.01 -3.35 2.43
C LEU A 86 -10.25 -2.12 1.54
N LEU A 87 -10.39 -2.33 0.22
CA LEU A 87 -10.65 -1.24 -0.72
C LEU A 87 -12.00 -0.56 -0.46
N VAL A 88 -13.03 -1.31 -0.08
CA VAL A 88 -14.33 -0.74 0.30
C VAL A 88 -14.18 0.10 1.56
N ALA A 89 -13.56 -0.45 2.60
CA ALA A 89 -13.35 0.23 3.89
C ALA A 89 -12.53 1.52 3.74
N ALA A 90 -11.51 1.52 2.87
CA ALA A 90 -10.72 2.71 2.58
C ALA A 90 -11.40 3.71 1.60
N GLY A 91 -12.52 3.33 0.98
CA GLY A 91 -13.21 4.14 -0.02
C GLY A 91 -12.53 4.16 -1.40
N PHE A 92 -11.70 3.16 -1.72
CA PHE A 92 -10.98 3.02 -2.99
C PHE A 92 -11.57 1.98 -3.95
N ALA A 93 -12.69 1.35 -3.59
CA ALA A 93 -13.34 0.35 -4.44
C ALA A 93 -13.95 0.94 -5.73
N GLY A 94 -14.42 2.19 -5.70
CA GLY A 94 -15.18 2.79 -6.80
C GLY A 94 -14.37 3.20 -8.03
N HIS A 95 -13.06 3.43 -7.91
CA HIS A 95 -12.22 3.82 -9.03
C HIS A 95 -10.79 3.24 -8.89
N PRO A 96 -10.18 2.68 -9.96
CA PRO A 96 -8.82 2.14 -9.93
C PRO A 96 -7.75 3.14 -9.47
N ASP A 97 -7.94 4.41 -9.76
CA ASP A 97 -6.99 5.48 -9.42
C ASP A 97 -7.40 6.31 -8.18
N ALA A 98 -8.46 5.95 -7.45
CA ALA A 98 -8.95 6.73 -6.30
C ALA A 98 -7.87 7.00 -5.22
N HIS A 99 -6.89 6.12 -5.11
CA HIS A 99 -5.78 6.23 -4.17
C HIS A 99 -4.78 7.33 -4.51
N LYS A 100 -4.73 7.80 -5.77
CA LYS A 100 -3.81 8.85 -6.23
C LYS A 100 -4.26 10.24 -5.79
N ASP A 101 -5.56 10.43 -5.64
CA ASP A 101 -6.17 11.69 -5.21
C ASP A 101 -6.23 11.83 -3.68
N TRP A 102 -5.90 10.76 -2.95
CA TRP A 102 -5.90 10.78 -1.49
C TRP A 102 -4.61 11.41 -0.94
N ASP A 103 -4.75 12.41 -0.07
CA ASP A 103 -3.69 13.04 0.75
C ASP A 103 -4.05 12.89 2.25
N PRO A 104 -3.19 12.33 3.10
CA PRO A 104 -3.46 12.07 4.52
C PRO A 104 -3.43 13.31 5.43
#